data_AF-A0A2G9YYU2-F1
#
_entry.id   AF-A0A2G9YYU2-F1
#
_cell.length_a   1.000
_cell.length_b   1.000
_cell.length_c   1.000
_cell.angle_alpha   90.00
_cell.angle_beta   90.00
_cell.angle_gamma   90.00
#
_symmetry.space_group_name_H-M   'P 1'
#
loop_
_entity.id
_entity.type
_entity.pdbx_description
1 polymer ?
#
loop_
_entity_poly.entity_id
_entity_poly.type
_entity_poly.pdbx_seq_one_letter_code
_entity_poly.pdbx_strand_id
1 'polypeptide(L)'
;MAKKPNLKFPSELRLDLISKDWVVIATGRGKKPEAFKKEKKEEIKISPKICPFCNIETQEMPLLIFSHGKKISYKGKIPENWTTIAIPNKFPAFLPHSKFEKRIEGNLYQTMNAVGFCELVVTKDHDKSLALLSIKDIKEVIDTYQERYLDLMKKKFVNYIAIFHNQGLRAGASQSHPHSQIITTPLIDVDLNRALFNSENYYKKDKKCIYCQMNEWEKKAKERVIFENKDFLAICPFASKAAFEVIISPKSHLPYFEKITEKEKWGLSEVFKVALSKLYTGLGDPSYNFYLHTAPCDGKKYPYYHWHWTILPKTAAWAGFEMGAQMEISTIEPEKAAEYLKKQ
;
A
#
# COMPACT_ATOMS: atom_id res chain seq x y z
N MET A 1 -35.75 29.83 29.87
CA MET A 1 -35.14 29.17 28.70
C MET A 1 -34.09 28.19 29.19
N ALA A 2 -34.36 26.88 29.16
CA ALA A 2 -33.38 25.88 29.52
C ALA A 2 -32.23 25.90 28.49
N LYS A 3 -31.00 26.13 28.94
CA LYS A 3 -29.80 25.98 28.10
C LYS A 3 -29.81 24.57 27.51
N LYS A 4 -30.01 24.43 26.21
CA LYS A 4 -29.80 23.15 25.51
C LYS A 4 -28.40 22.65 25.88
N PRO A 5 -28.23 21.42 26.37
CA PRO A 5 -26.91 20.90 26.67
C PRO A 5 -26.09 20.96 25.39
N ASN A 6 -24.86 21.45 25.50
CA ASN A 6 -23.92 21.56 24.38
C ASN A 6 -23.57 20.12 23.97
N LEU A 7 -24.37 19.54 23.06
CA LEU A 7 -24.21 18.16 22.62
C LEU A 7 -22.90 18.06 21.84
N LYS A 8 -21.85 17.63 22.51
CA LYS A 8 -20.59 17.29 21.86
C LYS A 8 -20.78 15.92 21.21
N PHE A 9 -21.07 15.91 19.92
CA PHE A 9 -21.21 14.66 19.18
C PHE A 9 -19.89 13.87 19.26
N PRO A 10 -19.92 12.59 19.69
CA PRO A 10 -18.70 11.80 19.91
C PRO A 10 -18.08 11.28 18.61
N SER A 11 -18.79 11.43 17.50
CA SER A 11 -18.38 11.00 16.17
C SER A 11 -18.57 12.14 15.17
N GLU A 12 -17.75 12.15 14.14
CA GLU A 12 -17.81 13.09 13.03
C GLU A 12 -17.70 12.35 11.69
N LEU A 13 -18.27 12.95 10.64
CA LEU A 13 -18.13 12.49 9.27
C LEU A 13 -17.09 13.36 8.58
N ARG A 14 -16.11 12.74 7.94
CA ARG A 14 -15.07 13.43 7.18
C ARG A 14 -15.10 12.97 5.73
N LEU A 15 -15.14 13.94 4.82
CA LEU A 15 -15.15 13.68 3.39
C LEU A 15 -13.73 13.47 2.89
N ASP A 16 -13.47 12.35 2.23
CA ASP A 16 -12.27 12.18 1.44
C ASP A 16 -12.40 12.91 0.10
N LEU A 17 -11.46 13.81 -0.19
CA LEU A 17 -11.56 14.69 -1.36
C LEU A 17 -11.32 13.95 -2.68
N ILE A 18 -10.67 12.78 -2.65
CA ILE A 18 -10.28 12.01 -3.82
C ILE A 18 -11.40 11.06 -4.23
N SER A 19 -11.82 10.18 -3.32
CA SER A 19 -12.88 9.20 -3.54
C SER A 19 -14.27 9.83 -3.51
N LYS A 20 -14.44 10.95 -2.79
CA LYS A 20 -15.74 11.55 -2.43
C LYS A 20 -16.58 10.71 -1.46
N ASP A 21 -15.95 9.73 -0.81
CA ASP A 21 -16.59 8.93 0.21
C ASP A 21 -16.55 9.66 1.56
N TRP A 22 -17.57 9.43 2.39
CA TRP A 22 -17.60 9.92 3.77
C TRP A 22 -17.15 8.82 4.72
N VAL A 23 -16.22 9.16 5.60
CA VAL A 23 -15.67 8.25 6.61
C VAL A 23 -16.15 8.67 8.00
N VAL A 24 -16.54 7.71 8.83
CA VAL A 24 -16.96 7.96 10.20
C VAL A 24 -15.75 7.92 11.13
N ILE A 25 -15.44 9.02 11.80
CA ILE A 25 -14.47 9.05 12.90
C ILE A 25 -15.25 8.92 14.20
N ALA A 26 -15.21 7.74 14.83
CA ALA A 26 -16.05 7.37 15.97
C ALA A 26 -15.22 7.07 17.23
N THR A 27 -14.74 8.12 17.90
CA THR A 27 -13.83 7.99 19.07
C THR A 27 -14.44 7.26 20.27
N GLY A 28 -15.77 7.31 20.44
CA GLY A 28 -16.48 6.59 21.50
C GLY A 28 -16.35 5.06 21.39
N ARG A 29 -16.12 4.52 20.19
CA ARG A 29 -15.94 3.07 19.97
C ARG A 29 -14.58 2.56 20.46
N GLY A 30 -13.55 3.39 20.42
CA GLY A 30 -12.21 3.04 20.93
C GLY A 30 -12.16 2.88 22.46
N LYS A 31 -13.17 3.37 23.20
CA LYS A 31 -13.26 3.25 24.67
C LYS A 31 -13.85 1.93 25.15
N LYS A 32 -14.32 1.04 24.25
CA LYS A 32 -14.84 -0.26 24.67
C LYS A 32 -13.71 -1.08 25.32
N PRO A 33 -13.97 -1.79 26.42
CA PRO A 33 -12.96 -2.63 27.08
C PRO A 33 -12.30 -3.66 26.15
N GLU A 34 -12.99 -4.08 25.07
CA GLU A 34 -12.42 -4.98 24.06
C GLU A 34 -11.69 -4.30 22.90
N ALA A 35 -11.86 -2.99 22.66
CA ALA A 35 -11.38 -2.31 21.44
C ALA A 35 -9.85 -2.31 21.27
N PHE A 36 -9.11 -2.51 22.36
CA PHE A 36 -7.66 -2.68 22.36
C PHE A 36 -7.21 -3.86 23.22
N LYS A 37 -8.10 -4.83 23.51
CA LYS A 37 -7.63 -6.09 24.10
C LYS A 37 -6.53 -6.61 23.17
N LYS A 38 -5.35 -6.86 23.74
CA LYS A 38 -4.27 -7.62 23.09
C LYS A 38 -4.82 -9.01 22.80
N GLU A 39 -5.61 -9.14 21.73
CA GLU A 39 -5.96 -10.44 21.19
C GLU A 39 -4.63 -11.14 20.90
N LYS A 40 -4.52 -12.40 21.33
CA LYS A 40 -3.29 -13.17 21.13
C LYS A 40 -2.92 -13.07 19.65
N LYS A 41 -1.67 -12.66 19.39
CA LYS A 41 -1.09 -12.60 18.05
C LYS A 41 -1.20 -13.99 17.44
N GLU A 42 -2.21 -14.20 16.59
CA GLU A 42 -2.32 -15.41 15.79
C GLU A 42 -1.27 -15.34 14.70
N GLU A 43 -0.09 -15.87 15.03
CA GLU A 43 1.04 -15.94 14.11
C GLU A 43 1.02 -17.27 13.37
N ILE A 44 1.05 -17.22 12.05
CA ILE A 44 1.44 -18.38 11.26
C ILE A 44 2.93 -18.58 11.54
N LYS A 45 3.31 -19.66 12.23
CA LYS A 45 4.72 -19.99 12.47
C LYS A 45 5.13 -21.14 11.57
N ILE A 46 5.70 -20.82 10.41
CA ILE A 46 6.29 -21.79 9.50
C ILE A 46 7.77 -21.87 9.82
N SER A 47 8.31 -23.04 10.16
CA SER A 47 9.76 -23.12 10.39
C SER A 47 10.56 -22.86 9.10
N PRO A 48 11.75 -22.26 9.17
CA PRO A 48 12.60 -22.04 7.99
C PRO A 48 12.86 -23.32 7.18
N LYS A 49 12.90 -24.50 7.83
CA LYS A 49 13.15 -25.79 7.17
C LYS A 49 12.09 -26.17 6.14
N ILE A 50 10.83 -25.83 6.40
CA ILE A 50 9.70 -26.16 5.51
C ILE A 50 9.19 -24.92 4.76
N CYS A 51 9.76 -23.75 5.02
CA CYS A 51 9.37 -22.52 4.35
C CYS A 51 9.84 -22.55 2.88
N PRO A 52 8.92 -22.40 1.90
CA PRO A 52 9.29 -22.39 0.47
C PRO A 52 10.21 -21.22 0.10
N PHE A 53 10.15 -20.11 0.85
CA PHE A 53 10.94 -18.91 0.57
C PHE A 53 12.34 -18.95 1.21
N CYS A 54 12.52 -19.70 2.30
CA CYS A 54 13.86 -20.08 2.76
C CYS A 54 14.51 -21.09 1.80
N ASN A 55 13.71 -22.02 1.26
CA ASN A 55 14.13 -22.99 0.26
C ASN A 55 13.84 -22.48 -1.17
N ILE A 56 14.34 -21.29 -1.49
CA ILE A 56 13.96 -20.53 -2.68
C ILE A 56 14.16 -21.29 -4.01
N GLU A 57 15.09 -22.25 -4.06
CA GLU A 57 15.34 -23.14 -5.21
C GLU A 57 14.13 -24.05 -5.54
N THR A 58 13.17 -24.20 -4.62
CA THR A 58 11.92 -24.94 -4.84
C THR A 58 10.84 -24.13 -5.57
N GLN A 59 11.09 -22.84 -5.79
CA GLN A 59 10.19 -21.90 -6.44
C GLN A 59 10.50 -21.77 -7.93
N GLU A 60 9.67 -20.98 -8.62
CA GLU A 60 9.89 -20.62 -10.02
C GLU A 60 11.19 -19.85 -10.21
N MET A 61 11.76 -19.92 -11.41
CA MET A 61 13.04 -19.28 -11.73
C MET A 61 13.01 -17.77 -11.43
N PRO A 62 14.02 -17.23 -10.72
CA PRO A 62 14.10 -15.81 -10.43
C PRO A 62 14.11 -14.92 -11.66
N LEU A 63 13.28 -13.88 -11.60
CA LEU A 63 13.20 -12.80 -12.59
C LEU A 63 14.24 -11.72 -12.30
N LEU A 64 14.54 -11.51 -11.03
CA LEU A 64 15.45 -10.46 -10.56
C LEU A 64 16.06 -10.89 -9.21
N ILE A 65 17.36 -10.71 -9.06
CA ILE A 65 18.07 -10.98 -7.82
C ILE A 65 18.91 -9.76 -7.45
N PHE A 66 18.82 -9.36 -6.18
CA PHE A 66 19.73 -8.40 -5.57
C PHE A 66 20.56 -9.06 -4.48
N SER A 67 21.76 -8.53 -4.29
CA SER A 67 22.65 -8.80 -3.16
C SER A 67 23.24 -7.48 -2.68
N HIS A 68 22.85 -7.03 -1.49
CA HIS A 68 23.41 -5.85 -0.82
C HIS A 68 23.39 -4.57 -1.65
N GLY A 69 22.24 -4.26 -2.24
CA GLY A 69 21.94 -3.07 -3.04
C GLY A 69 22.41 -3.18 -4.49
N LYS A 70 22.90 -4.35 -4.93
CA LYS A 70 23.37 -4.57 -6.30
C LYS A 70 22.56 -5.66 -6.99
N LYS A 71 22.05 -5.35 -8.17
CA LYS A 71 21.48 -6.34 -9.09
C LYS A 71 22.59 -7.30 -9.52
N ILE A 72 22.36 -8.59 -9.35
CA ILE A 72 23.31 -9.64 -9.74
C ILE A 72 22.71 -10.49 -10.85
N SER A 73 23.56 -10.92 -11.78
CA SER A 73 23.20 -11.97 -12.72
C SER A 73 23.44 -13.33 -12.09
N TYR A 74 22.69 -14.34 -12.52
CA TYR A 74 22.90 -15.72 -12.12
C TYR A 74 22.84 -16.63 -13.35
N LYS A 75 23.58 -17.73 -13.30
CA LYS A 75 23.53 -18.82 -14.29
C LYS A 75 23.52 -20.12 -13.51
N GLY A 76 22.45 -20.89 -13.62
CA GLY A 76 22.26 -22.10 -12.81
C GLY A 76 21.74 -21.76 -11.41
N LYS A 77 22.51 -22.09 -10.37
CA LYS A 77 22.10 -21.98 -8.96
C LYS A 77 21.92 -20.53 -8.51
N ILE A 78 20.96 -20.28 -7.63
CA ILE A 78 20.72 -18.96 -7.03
C ILE A 78 21.90 -18.64 -6.08
N PRO A 79 22.56 -17.47 -6.22
CA PRO A 79 23.73 -17.13 -5.39
C PRO A 79 23.39 -17.03 -3.92
N GLU A 80 24.13 -17.71 -3.04
CA GLU A 80 23.80 -17.81 -1.61
C GLU A 80 23.78 -16.47 -0.89
N ASN A 81 24.45 -15.44 -1.40
CA ASN A 81 24.50 -14.10 -0.84
C ASN A 81 23.35 -13.18 -1.31
N TRP A 82 22.31 -13.71 -1.97
CA TRP A 82 21.11 -12.94 -2.30
C TRP A 82 20.49 -12.30 -1.05
N THR A 83 19.85 -11.14 -1.21
CA THR A 83 19.18 -10.41 -0.12
C THR A 83 17.71 -10.13 -0.44
N THR A 84 17.40 -9.82 -1.69
CA THR A 84 16.02 -9.70 -2.20
C THR A 84 15.90 -10.39 -3.55
N ILE A 85 14.78 -11.07 -3.78
CA ILE A 85 14.53 -11.82 -5.00
C ILE A 85 13.11 -11.62 -5.48
N ALA A 86 12.94 -11.42 -6.79
CA ALA A 86 11.64 -11.45 -7.44
C ALA A 86 11.48 -12.75 -8.23
N ILE A 87 10.39 -13.47 -7.98
CA ILE A 87 10.05 -14.76 -8.62
C ILE A 87 8.61 -14.71 -9.13
N PRO A 88 8.25 -15.47 -10.19
CA PRO A 88 6.86 -15.70 -10.53
C PRO A 88 6.11 -16.38 -9.37
N ASN A 89 4.85 -16.03 -9.17
CA ASN A 89 4.00 -16.73 -8.22
C ASN A 89 3.62 -18.11 -8.79
N LYS A 90 3.88 -19.18 -8.01
CA LYS A 90 3.55 -20.57 -8.36
C LYS A 90 2.05 -20.83 -8.51
N PHE A 91 1.21 -20.03 -7.84
CA PHE A 91 -0.24 -20.12 -7.88
C PHE A 91 -0.85 -18.77 -8.33
N PRO A 92 -0.64 -18.38 -9.60
CA PRO A 92 -1.00 -17.05 -10.06
C PRO A 92 -2.50 -16.92 -10.33
N ALA A 93 -3.09 -15.78 -9.97
CA ALA A 93 -4.48 -15.45 -10.31
C ALA A 93 -4.64 -14.97 -11.76
N PHE A 94 -3.57 -14.44 -12.35
CA PHE A 94 -3.50 -13.98 -13.73
C PHE A 94 -2.34 -14.67 -14.44
N LEU A 95 -2.58 -15.16 -15.66
CA LEU A 95 -1.58 -15.92 -16.42
C LEU A 95 -1.13 -15.16 -17.67
N PRO A 96 0.16 -15.25 -18.04
CA PRO A 96 0.64 -14.66 -19.28
C PRO A 96 0.00 -15.39 -20.46
N HIS A 97 -0.53 -14.63 -21.42
CA HIS A 97 -1.12 -15.19 -22.63
C HIS A 97 -0.80 -14.32 -23.84
N SER A 98 -0.76 -14.91 -25.04
CA SER A 98 -0.43 -14.19 -26.27
C SER A 98 -1.57 -13.30 -26.78
N LYS A 99 -2.81 -13.62 -26.41
CA LYS A 99 -4.03 -12.93 -26.82
C LYS A 99 -4.85 -12.47 -25.63
N PHE A 100 -5.29 -11.22 -25.66
CA PHE A 100 -6.37 -10.72 -24.81
C PHE A 100 -7.69 -10.96 -25.52
N GLU A 101 -8.59 -11.71 -24.89
CA GLU A 101 -9.86 -12.12 -25.45
C GLU A 101 -10.99 -11.61 -24.57
N LYS A 102 -11.93 -10.91 -25.20
CA LYS A 102 -13.15 -10.42 -24.57
C LYS A 102 -14.33 -10.98 -25.36
N ARG A 103 -15.32 -11.51 -24.64
CA ARG A 103 -16.55 -12.08 -25.20
C ARG A 103 -17.76 -11.41 -24.55
N ILE A 104 -18.83 -11.30 -25.31
CA ILE A 104 -20.14 -10.87 -24.82
C ILE A 104 -21.01 -12.12 -24.78
N GLU A 105 -21.62 -12.38 -23.64
CA GLU A 105 -22.56 -13.48 -23.45
C GLU A 105 -23.98 -12.92 -23.53
N GLY A 106 -24.69 -13.32 -24.60
CA GLY A 106 -25.96 -12.71 -24.97
C GLY A 106 -25.78 -11.25 -25.37
N ASN A 107 -26.53 -10.34 -24.74
CA ASN A 107 -26.48 -8.90 -24.95
C ASN A 107 -26.18 -8.11 -23.65
N LEU A 108 -25.90 -8.78 -22.53
CA LEU A 108 -25.78 -8.16 -21.20
C LEU A 108 -24.44 -8.45 -20.52
N TYR A 109 -24.01 -9.71 -20.54
CA TYR A 109 -22.85 -10.15 -19.77
C TYR A 109 -21.57 -10.08 -20.60
N GLN A 110 -20.46 -9.85 -19.93
CA GLN A 110 -19.16 -9.73 -20.56
C GLN A 110 -18.13 -10.56 -19.82
N THR A 111 -17.38 -11.38 -20.56
CA THR A 111 -16.24 -12.14 -20.02
C THR A 111 -14.95 -11.71 -20.71
N MET A 112 -13.83 -11.84 -20.01
CA MET A 112 -12.50 -11.71 -20.59
C MET A 112 -11.55 -12.70 -19.92
N ASN A 113 -10.51 -13.13 -20.63
CA ASN A 113 -9.48 -13.95 -20.01
C ASN A 113 -8.64 -13.13 -19.02
N ALA A 114 -8.28 -13.74 -17.88
CA ALA A 114 -7.47 -13.12 -16.83
C ALA A 114 -5.98 -13.11 -17.22
N VAL A 115 -5.63 -12.30 -18.22
CA VAL A 115 -4.25 -12.15 -18.69
C VAL A 115 -3.46 -11.22 -17.78
N GLY A 116 -2.25 -11.62 -17.43
CA GLY A 116 -1.38 -10.82 -16.56
C GLY A 116 -0.20 -11.61 -16.04
N PHE A 117 0.47 -11.04 -15.04
CA PHE A 117 1.61 -11.60 -14.36
C PHE A 117 1.37 -11.46 -12.86
N CYS A 118 1.71 -12.51 -12.11
CA CYS A 118 1.75 -12.47 -10.65
C CYS A 118 3.17 -12.82 -10.23
N GLU A 119 3.80 -11.92 -9.47
CA GLU A 119 5.18 -12.07 -8.99
C GLU A 119 5.21 -11.85 -7.48
N LEU A 120 6.20 -12.47 -6.82
CA LEU A 120 6.50 -12.30 -5.41
C LEU A 120 7.85 -11.61 -5.28
N VAL A 121 7.95 -10.67 -4.35
CA VAL A 121 9.20 -10.01 -3.95
C VAL A 121 9.53 -10.45 -2.53
N VAL A 122 10.57 -11.25 -2.39
CA VAL A 122 10.92 -11.97 -1.16
C VAL A 122 12.25 -11.44 -0.63
N THR A 123 12.30 -11.07 0.65
CA THR A 123 13.57 -10.76 1.35
C THR A 123 14.14 -12.02 1.98
N LYS A 124 15.45 -12.14 2.13
CA LYS A 124 16.08 -13.40 2.58
C LYS A 124 15.76 -13.81 4.02
N ASP A 125 15.70 -12.84 4.91
CA ASP A 125 15.48 -13.08 6.34
C ASP A 125 14.04 -13.55 6.57
N HIS A 126 13.91 -14.67 7.30
CA HIS A 126 12.64 -15.33 7.54
C HIS A 126 11.76 -14.60 8.56
N ASP A 127 12.37 -13.95 9.54
CA ASP A 127 11.68 -13.40 10.71
C ASP A 127 11.63 -11.87 10.68
N LYS A 128 12.42 -11.24 9.80
CA LYS A 128 12.59 -9.79 9.76
C LYS A 128 11.59 -9.12 8.83
N SER A 129 10.46 -8.72 9.40
CA SER A 129 9.47 -7.88 8.70
C SER A 129 10.08 -6.59 8.14
N LEU A 130 9.38 -5.96 7.19
CA LEU A 130 9.84 -4.70 6.58
C LEU A 130 10.07 -3.59 7.62
N ALA A 131 9.32 -3.58 8.73
CA ALA A 131 9.51 -2.65 9.83
C ALA A 131 10.88 -2.80 10.51
N LEU A 132 11.49 -3.99 10.47
CA LEU A 132 12.77 -4.30 11.11
C LEU A 132 13.97 -4.17 10.16
N LEU A 133 13.75 -4.09 8.85
CA LEU A 133 14.79 -3.89 7.83
C LEU A 133 15.56 -2.57 8.01
N SER A 134 16.79 -2.53 7.52
CA SER A 134 17.54 -1.28 7.43
C SER A 134 17.00 -0.41 6.28
N ILE A 135 17.32 0.89 6.27
CA ILE A 135 16.96 1.77 5.15
C ILE A 135 17.53 1.23 3.83
N LYS A 136 18.73 0.64 3.85
CA LYS A 136 19.37 0.07 2.65
C LYS A 136 18.59 -1.14 2.11
N ASP A 137 18.11 -2.00 3.00
CA ASP A 137 17.35 -3.19 2.61
C ASP A 137 15.96 -2.79 2.09
N ILE A 138 15.29 -1.80 2.70
CA ILE A 138 14.03 -1.26 2.18
C ILE A 138 14.24 -0.61 0.80
N LYS A 139 15.36 0.08 0.60
CA LYS A 139 15.74 0.66 -0.70
C LYS A 139 15.87 -0.42 -1.77
N GLU A 140 16.48 -1.55 -1.45
CA GLU A 140 16.60 -2.69 -2.36
C GLU A 140 15.24 -3.32 -2.71
N VAL A 141 14.32 -3.38 -1.75
CA VAL A 141 12.93 -3.80 -2.01
C VAL A 141 12.23 -2.82 -2.96
N ILE A 142 12.40 -1.50 -2.76
CA ILE A 142 11.87 -0.47 -3.67
C ILE A 142 12.54 -0.52 -5.05
N ASP A 143 13.85 -0.79 -5.14
CA ASP A 143 14.54 -1.02 -6.42
C ASP A 143 13.91 -2.20 -7.16
N THR A 144 13.63 -3.28 -6.44
CA THR A 144 12.98 -4.48 -6.99
C THR A 144 11.60 -4.13 -7.53
N TYR A 145 10.79 -3.36 -6.79
CA TYR A 145 9.49 -2.88 -7.27
C TYR A 145 9.61 -2.06 -8.55
N GLN A 146 10.52 -1.08 -8.59
CA GLN A 146 10.69 -0.20 -9.75
C GLN A 146 11.17 -0.97 -10.99
N GLU A 147 12.17 -1.85 -10.83
CA GLU A 147 12.70 -2.68 -11.93
C GLU A 147 11.62 -3.60 -12.51
N ARG A 148 10.87 -4.29 -11.65
CA ARG A 148 9.76 -5.15 -12.10
C ARG A 148 8.65 -4.33 -12.75
N TYR A 149 8.30 -3.17 -12.20
CA TYR A 149 7.30 -2.28 -12.81
C TYR A 149 7.70 -1.85 -14.23
N LEU A 150 8.95 -1.40 -14.41
CA LEU A 150 9.48 -0.98 -15.71
C LEU A 150 9.50 -2.11 -16.74
N ASP A 151 9.71 -3.35 -16.33
CA ASP A 151 9.65 -4.51 -17.22
C ASP A 151 8.22 -4.92 -17.58
N LEU A 152 7.32 -4.89 -16.59
CA LEU A 152 5.93 -5.31 -16.75
C LEU A 152 5.11 -4.28 -17.54
N MET A 153 5.37 -2.99 -17.40
CA MET A 153 4.64 -1.93 -18.13
C MET A 153 4.87 -1.98 -19.65
N LYS A 154 5.89 -2.70 -20.12
CA LYS A 154 6.18 -2.90 -21.55
C LYS A 154 5.28 -3.98 -22.19
N LYS A 155 4.45 -4.68 -21.42
CA LYS A 155 3.62 -5.80 -21.90
C LYS A 155 2.29 -5.28 -22.45
N LYS A 156 1.89 -5.76 -23.64
CA LYS A 156 0.79 -5.21 -24.46
C LYS A 156 -0.59 -5.10 -23.79
N PHE A 157 -0.87 -5.90 -22.77
CA PHE A 157 -2.17 -5.97 -22.08
C PHE A 157 -2.10 -5.50 -20.62
N VAL A 158 -0.97 -4.94 -20.19
CA VAL A 158 -0.79 -4.44 -18.84
C VAL A 158 -1.15 -2.96 -18.82
N ASN A 159 -2.33 -2.65 -18.27
CA ASN A 159 -2.80 -1.28 -18.09
C ASN A 159 -2.56 -0.77 -16.68
N TYR A 160 -2.50 -1.69 -15.71
CA TYR A 160 -2.21 -1.36 -14.31
C TYR A 160 -1.36 -2.46 -13.65
N ILE A 161 -0.49 -2.04 -12.74
CA ILE A 161 0.42 -2.89 -11.97
C ILE A 161 0.20 -2.56 -10.49
N ALA A 162 -0.40 -3.50 -9.76
CA ALA A 162 -0.63 -3.41 -8.33
C ALA A 162 0.60 -3.95 -7.59
N ILE A 163 1.26 -3.10 -6.80
CA ILE A 163 2.33 -3.51 -5.87
C ILE A 163 1.78 -3.40 -4.46
N PHE A 164 1.83 -4.48 -3.70
CA PHE A 164 1.26 -4.53 -2.35
C PHE A 164 1.97 -5.54 -1.44
N HIS A 165 1.70 -5.44 -0.15
CA HIS A 165 2.28 -6.27 0.89
C HIS A 165 1.24 -6.62 1.95
N ASN A 166 1.28 -7.86 2.42
CA ASN A 166 0.38 -8.38 3.45
C ASN A 166 1.24 -8.88 4.61
N GLN A 167 1.20 -8.20 5.76
CA GLN A 167 1.89 -8.62 6.98
C GLN A 167 0.87 -9.19 7.97
N GLY A 168 1.05 -10.45 8.34
CA GLY A 168 0.24 -11.12 9.36
C GLY A 168 -1.10 -11.66 8.86
N LEU A 169 -1.66 -12.60 9.64
CA LEU A 169 -2.84 -13.39 9.25
C LEU A 169 -4.07 -12.53 8.94
N ARG A 170 -4.34 -11.50 9.76
CA ARG A 170 -5.50 -10.60 9.57
C ARG A 170 -5.40 -9.72 8.32
N ALA A 171 -4.21 -9.59 7.76
CA ALA A 171 -3.98 -8.89 6.50
C ALA A 171 -4.07 -9.83 5.28
N GLY A 172 -4.39 -11.11 5.49
CA GLY A 172 -4.48 -12.12 4.43
C GLY A 172 -3.14 -12.72 4.02
N ALA A 173 -2.10 -12.61 4.85
CA ALA A 173 -0.84 -13.30 4.60
C ALA A 173 -1.04 -14.82 4.76
N SER A 174 -0.74 -15.60 3.72
CA SER A 174 -0.77 -17.07 3.76
C SER A 174 0.57 -17.67 4.21
N GLN A 175 1.66 -16.92 4.04
CA GLN A 175 3.02 -17.30 4.43
C GLN A 175 3.56 -16.30 5.45
N SER A 176 4.26 -16.81 6.48
CA SER A 176 4.86 -15.98 7.54
C SER A 176 6.10 -15.22 7.10
N HIS A 177 6.84 -15.78 6.13
CA HIS A 177 8.05 -15.20 5.60
C HIS A 177 7.74 -13.88 4.88
N PRO A 178 8.40 -12.76 5.22
CA PRO A 178 8.14 -11.44 4.65
C PRO A 178 8.25 -11.43 3.12
N HIS A 179 7.15 -11.08 2.47
CA HIS A 179 7.13 -10.94 1.02
C HIS A 179 6.05 -9.95 0.58
N SER A 180 6.29 -9.31 -0.54
CA SER A 180 5.32 -8.48 -1.25
C SER A 180 4.91 -9.14 -2.54
N GLN A 181 3.88 -8.61 -3.18
CA GLN A 181 3.33 -9.14 -4.41
C GLN A 181 3.21 -8.04 -5.45
N ILE A 182 3.39 -8.44 -6.70
CA ILE A 182 3.17 -7.61 -7.88
C ILE A 182 2.18 -8.35 -8.76
N ILE A 183 1.03 -7.74 -9.05
CA ILE A 183 0.01 -8.30 -9.93
C ILE A 183 -0.32 -7.30 -11.01
N THR A 184 -0.31 -7.74 -12.27
CA THR A 184 -0.71 -6.90 -13.41
C THR A 184 -2.10 -7.24 -13.89
N THR A 185 -2.80 -6.26 -14.45
CA THR A 185 -4.14 -6.46 -15.00
C THR A 185 -4.38 -5.55 -16.22
N PRO A 186 -5.22 -5.98 -17.19
CA PRO A 186 -5.72 -5.10 -18.24
C PRO A 186 -6.76 -4.09 -17.75
N LEU A 187 -7.21 -4.19 -16.50
CA LEU A 187 -8.24 -3.34 -15.92
C LEU A 187 -7.65 -2.30 -14.97
N ILE A 188 -8.25 -1.12 -14.99
CA ILE A 188 -8.09 -0.11 -13.94
C ILE A 188 -9.29 -0.27 -13.01
N ASP A 189 -9.08 -0.39 -11.71
CA ASP A 189 -10.17 -0.58 -10.76
C ASP A 189 -11.07 0.67 -10.65
N VAL A 190 -12.25 0.50 -10.06
CA VAL A 190 -13.28 1.54 -9.98
C VAL A 190 -12.82 2.72 -9.11
N ASP A 191 -12.08 2.45 -8.04
CA ASP A 191 -11.65 3.49 -7.10
C ASP A 191 -10.54 4.33 -7.71
N LEU A 192 -9.58 3.70 -8.41
CA LEU A 192 -8.58 4.44 -9.18
C LEU A 192 -9.20 5.24 -10.32
N ASN A 193 -10.16 4.69 -11.08
CA ASN A 193 -10.88 5.46 -12.10
C ASN A 193 -11.57 6.69 -11.51
N ARG A 194 -12.22 6.55 -10.36
CA ARG A 194 -12.87 7.66 -9.64
C ARG A 194 -11.86 8.69 -9.18
N ALA A 195 -10.74 8.25 -8.60
CA ALA A 195 -9.66 9.12 -8.17
C ALA A 195 -9.05 9.92 -9.34
N LEU A 196 -8.83 9.27 -10.49
CA LEU A 196 -8.35 9.91 -11.72
C LEU A 196 -9.35 10.94 -12.24
N PHE A 197 -10.63 10.58 -12.34
CA PHE A 197 -11.69 11.47 -12.79
C PHE A 197 -11.82 12.72 -11.89
N ASN A 198 -11.86 12.53 -10.57
CA ASN A 198 -11.97 13.63 -9.62
C ASN A 198 -10.72 14.53 -9.62
N SER A 199 -9.53 13.92 -9.76
CA SER A 199 -8.27 14.66 -9.89
C SER A 199 -8.24 15.49 -11.17
N GLU A 200 -8.70 14.93 -12.29
CA GLU A 200 -8.78 15.63 -13.57
C GLU A 200 -9.77 16.81 -13.50
N ASN A 201 -10.95 16.61 -12.93
CA ASN A 201 -11.95 17.68 -12.80
C ASN A 201 -11.46 18.83 -11.93
N TYR A 202 -10.82 18.51 -10.80
CA TYR A 202 -10.19 19.52 -9.94
C TYR A 202 -9.09 20.27 -10.71
N TYR A 203 -8.22 19.54 -11.42
CA TYR A 203 -7.17 20.16 -12.23
C TYR A 203 -7.71 21.04 -13.36
N LYS A 204 -8.80 20.64 -14.02
CA LYS A 204 -9.44 21.45 -15.08
C LYS A 204 -9.90 22.80 -14.56
N LYS A 205 -10.48 22.83 -13.36
CA LYS A 205 -11.00 24.02 -12.68
C LYS A 205 -9.90 24.90 -12.07
N ASP A 206 -9.04 24.31 -11.25
CA ASP A 206 -8.12 25.04 -10.38
C ASP A 206 -6.68 25.11 -10.93
N LYS A 207 -6.39 24.37 -12.01
CA LYS A 207 -5.05 24.22 -12.62
C LYS A 207 -3.97 23.75 -11.64
N LYS A 208 -4.41 23.05 -10.59
CA LYS A 208 -3.56 22.50 -9.51
C LYS A 208 -3.90 21.03 -9.27
N CYS A 209 -2.90 20.24 -8.90
CA CYS A 209 -3.11 18.87 -8.47
C CYS A 209 -3.73 18.85 -7.06
N ILE A 210 -4.85 18.13 -6.89
CA ILE A 210 -5.59 18.06 -5.62
C ILE A 210 -4.75 17.46 -4.48
N TYR A 211 -3.98 16.41 -4.76
CA TYR A 211 -3.06 15.81 -3.79
C TYR A 211 -1.97 16.77 -3.35
N CYS A 212 -1.41 17.57 -4.27
CA CYS A 212 -0.44 18.60 -3.91
C CYS A 212 -1.05 19.65 -2.99
N GLN A 213 -2.32 20.03 -3.19
CA GLN A 213 -3.02 20.93 -2.27
C GLN A 213 -3.21 20.31 -0.88
N MET A 214 -3.56 19.02 -0.82
CA MET A 214 -3.67 18.27 0.43
C MET A 214 -2.31 18.21 1.16
N ASN A 215 -1.23 17.84 0.46
CA ASN A 215 0.12 17.79 1.02
C ASN A 215 0.56 19.17 1.55
N GLU A 216 0.29 20.25 0.81
CA GLU A 216 0.63 21.61 1.25
C GLU A 216 -0.18 22.05 2.47
N TRP A 217 -1.45 21.65 2.56
CA TRP A 217 -2.26 21.88 3.76
C TRP A 217 -1.67 21.15 4.97
N GLU A 218 -1.37 19.86 4.83
CA GLU A 218 -0.86 19.05 5.94
C GLU A 218 0.52 19.52 6.42
N LYS A 219 1.40 19.96 5.51
CA LYS A 219 2.69 20.56 5.86
C LYS A 219 2.56 21.87 6.64
N LYS A 220 1.53 22.68 6.34
CA LYS A 220 1.28 23.94 7.05
C LYS A 220 0.66 23.70 8.43
N ALA A 221 -0.33 22.81 8.50
CA ALA A 221 -1.04 22.51 9.74
C ALA A 221 -0.20 21.66 10.71
N LYS A 222 0.60 20.71 10.20
CA LYS A 222 1.48 19.79 10.95
C LYS A 222 0.79 18.85 11.96
N GLU A 223 -0.52 18.96 12.14
CA GLU A 223 -1.28 18.15 13.09
C GLU A 223 -1.17 16.66 12.79
N ARG A 224 -1.45 16.28 11.55
CA ARG A 224 -1.54 14.89 11.07
C ARG A 224 -0.23 14.35 10.48
N VAL A 225 0.83 15.16 10.43
CA VAL A 225 2.16 14.72 9.97
C VAL A 225 2.81 13.84 11.02
N ILE A 226 3.23 12.64 10.62
CA ILE A 226 3.95 11.68 11.45
C ILE A 226 5.47 11.84 11.27
N PHE A 227 5.90 12.01 10.02
CA PHE A 227 7.29 12.20 9.64
C PHE A 227 7.37 12.88 8.28
N GLU A 228 8.41 13.68 8.06
CA GLU A 228 8.73 14.21 6.74
C GLU A 228 10.26 14.28 6.58
N ASN A 229 10.76 13.97 5.39
CA ASN A 229 12.14 14.25 5.02
C ASN A 229 12.18 15.25 3.87
N LYS A 230 13.28 15.36 3.13
CA LYS A 230 13.37 16.34 2.04
C LYS A 230 12.31 16.12 0.95
N ASP A 231 12.08 14.87 0.57
CA ASP A 231 11.36 14.53 -0.66
C ASP A 231 9.96 13.95 -0.40
N PHE A 232 9.69 13.42 0.80
CA PHE A 232 8.46 12.71 1.14
C PHE A 232 7.81 13.16 2.45
N LEU A 233 6.51 12.90 2.54
CA LEU A 233 5.63 13.17 3.67
C LEU A 233 4.90 11.89 4.09
N ALA A 234 4.85 11.60 5.39
CA ALA A 234 3.99 10.57 5.99
C ALA A 234 2.96 11.22 6.91
N ILE A 235 1.68 10.96 6.67
CA ILE A 235 0.55 11.53 7.42
C ILE A 235 -0.47 10.47 7.83
N CYS A 236 -1.23 10.73 8.90
CA CYS A 236 -2.54 10.12 9.07
C CYS A 236 -3.57 10.92 8.25
N PRO A 237 -4.21 10.38 7.21
CA PRO A 237 -5.07 11.17 6.33
C PRO A 237 -6.28 11.77 7.06
N PHE A 238 -6.70 12.97 6.66
CA PHE A 238 -7.83 13.67 7.28
C PHE A 238 -9.09 12.80 7.38
N ALA A 239 -9.40 12.02 6.34
CA ALA A 239 -10.49 11.05 6.31
C ALA A 239 -9.94 9.61 6.37
N SER A 240 -9.25 9.26 7.47
CA SER A 240 -8.68 7.92 7.66
C SER A 240 -9.77 6.85 7.73
N LYS A 241 -9.71 5.88 6.80
CA LYS A 241 -10.57 4.71 6.68
C LYS A 241 -10.29 3.65 7.75
N ALA A 242 -9.11 3.66 8.36
CA ALA A 242 -8.80 2.84 9.53
C ALA A 242 -8.01 3.60 10.60
N ALA A 243 -8.04 3.09 11.83
CA ALA A 243 -7.23 3.64 12.90
C ALA A 243 -5.74 3.43 12.60
N PHE A 244 -4.96 4.51 12.72
CA PHE A 244 -3.53 4.57 12.40
C PHE A 244 -3.19 4.29 10.92
N GLU A 245 -4.13 4.52 10.00
CA GLU A 245 -3.81 4.59 8.58
C GLU A 245 -2.71 5.62 8.31
N VAL A 246 -1.75 5.28 7.43
CA VAL A 246 -0.67 6.18 7.03
C VAL A 246 -0.64 6.30 5.51
N ILE A 247 -0.61 7.53 5.01
CA ILE A 247 -0.30 7.83 3.60
C ILE A 247 1.13 8.35 3.51
N ILE A 248 1.90 7.78 2.58
CA ILE A 248 3.24 8.28 2.20
C ILE A 248 3.17 8.81 0.77
N SER A 249 3.50 10.09 0.57
CA SER A 249 3.45 10.73 -0.75
C SER A 249 4.68 11.62 -1.00
N PRO A 250 5.11 11.81 -2.26
CA PRO A 250 6.14 12.78 -2.60
C PRO A 250 5.65 14.21 -2.34
N LYS A 251 6.55 15.09 -1.89
CA LYS A 251 6.22 16.52 -1.72
C LYS A 251 6.12 17.23 -3.07
N SER A 252 6.96 16.83 -4.01
CA SER A 252 6.93 17.29 -5.40
C SER A 252 5.84 16.56 -6.17
N HIS A 253 5.25 17.24 -7.15
CA HIS A 253 4.24 16.62 -8.01
C HIS A 253 4.87 15.52 -8.88
N LEU A 254 4.42 14.28 -8.70
CA LEU A 254 4.86 13.13 -9.48
C LEU A 254 3.69 12.15 -9.68
N PRO A 255 3.15 12.00 -10.91
CA PRO A 255 2.02 11.09 -11.15
C PRO A 255 2.40 9.60 -11.18
N TYR A 256 3.66 9.32 -11.49
CA TYR A 256 4.16 8.01 -11.89
C TYR A 256 5.24 7.53 -10.93
N PHE A 257 4.98 6.48 -10.17
CA PHE A 257 5.94 5.90 -9.22
C PHE A 257 7.21 5.42 -9.91
N GLU A 258 7.12 4.84 -11.10
CA GLU A 258 8.27 4.28 -11.81
C GLU A 258 9.30 5.33 -12.23
N LYS A 259 8.95 6.62 -12.15
CA LYS A 259 9.82 7.76 -12.48
C LYS A 259 10.62 8.30 -11.30
N ILE A 260 10.51 7.71 -10.10
CA ILE A 260 11.33 8.14 -8.95
C ILE A 260 12.82 7.95 -9.25
N THR A 261 13.62 8.91 -8.82
CA THR A 261 15.08 8.92 -8.99
C THR A 261 15.77 8.07 -7.92
N GLU A 262 17.05 7.72 -8.14
CA GLU A 262 17.87 7.03 -7.12
C GLU A 262 17.90 7.77 -5.77
N LYS A 263 17.95 9.10 -5.81
CA LYS A 263 17.93 9.92 -4.60
C LYS A 263 16.57 9.84 -3.89
N GLU A 264 15.48 9.96 -4.64
CA GLU A 264 14.14 9.83 -4.09
C GLU A 264 13.88 8.42 -3.53
N LYS A 265 14.49 7.37 -4.09
CA LYS A 265 14.40 6.02 -3.49
C LYS A 265 14.98 5.96 -2.08
N TRP A 266 16.10 6.63 -1.81
CA TRP A 266 16.63 6.73 -0.44
C TRP A 266 15.68 7.48 0.50
N GLY A 267 15.14 8.61 0.04
CA GLY A 267 14.14 9.37 0.80
C GLY A 267 12.87 8.54 1.07
N LEU A 268 12.39 7.79 0.07
CA LEU A 268 11.23 6.92 0.21
C LEU A 268 11.50 5.80 1.21
N SER A 269 12.69 5.21 1.17
CA SER A 269 13.09 4.14 2.09
C SER A 269 13.16 4.60 3.54
N GLU A 270 13.63 5.82 3.77
CA GLU A 270 13.67 6.44 5.10
C GLU A 270 12.25 6.65 5.66
N VAL A 271 11.35 7.28 4.89
CA VAL A 271 9.98 7.51 5.36
C VAL A 271 9.22 6.21 5.59
N PHE A 272 9.41 5.19 4.74
CA PHE A 272 8.86 3.85 4.97
C PHE A 272 9.40 3.23 6.25
N LYS A 273 10.72 3.29 6.47
CA LYS A 273 11.34 2.77 7.69
C LYS A 273 10.73 3.41 8.92
N VAL A 274 10.61 4.74 8.94
CA VAL A 274 10.08 5.48 10.09
C VAL A 274 8.61 5.14 10.30
N ALA A 275 7.78 5.19 9.26
CA ALA A 275 6.35 4.88 9.36
C ALA A 275 6.09 3.47 9.89
N LEU A 276 6.73 2.45 9.30
CA LEU A 276 6.58 1.06 9.71
C LEU A 276 7.15 0.80 11.11
N SER A 277 8.30 1.41 11.47
CA SER A 277 8.86 1.26 12.82
C SER A 277 7.96 1.86 13.89
N LYS A 278 7.36 3.03 13.62
CA LYS A 278 6.41 3.68 14.54
C LYS A 278 5.15 2.84 14.74
N LEU A 279 4.62 2.24 13.67
CA LEU A 279 3.50 1.30 13.75
C LEU A 279 3.88 0.03 14.51
N TYR A 280 5.06 -0.53 14.23
CA TYR A 280 5.59 -1.72 14.89
C TYR A 280 5.73 -1.50 16.41
N THR A 281 6.41 -0.45 16.83
CA THR A 281 6.61 -0.13 18.26
C THR A 281 5.30 0.29 18.92
N GLY A 282 4.56 1.20 18.28
CA GLY A 282 3.37 1.82 18.87
C GLY A 282 2.17 0.88 18.99
N LEU A 283 2.02 -0.06 18.07
CA LEU A 283 0.87 -0.97 18.04
C LEU A 283 1.25 -2.43 18.35
N GLY A 284 2.53 -2.71 18.63
CA GLY A 284 3.02 -4.04 18.99
C GLY A 284 3.06 -5.02 17.81
N ASP A 285 3.66 -4.61 16.70
CA ASP A 285 3.76 -5.35 15.43
C ASP A 285 2.38 -5.81 14.89
N PRO A 286 1.52 -4.85 14.49
CA PRO A 286 0.18 -5.16 14.03
C PRO A 286 0.21 -5.89 12.69
N SER A 287 -0.83 -6.66 12.37
CA SER A 287 -1.08 -7.02 10.97
C SER A 287 -1.40 -5.77 10.16
N TYR A 288 -0.90 -5.66 8.93
CA TYR A 288 -1.18 -4.53 8.06
C TYR A 288 -1.11 -4.92 6.59
N ASN A 289 -1.77 -4.13 5.75
CA ASN A 289 -1.49 -4.12 4.33
C ASN A 289 -0.78 -2.81 3.98
N PHE A 290 0.06 -2.81 2.95
CA PHE A 290 0.32 -1.58 2.21
C PHE A 290 0.22 -1.81 0.72
N TYR A 291 -0.09 -0.76 -0.03
CA TYR A 291 -0.23 -0.81 -1.48
C TYR A 291 0.04 0.54 -2.12
N LEU A 292 0.54 0.48 -3.35
CA LEU A 292 0.86 1.65 -4.16
C LEU A 292 -0.35 2.09 -4.97
N HIS A 293 -0.67 3.38 -4.88
CA HIS A 293 -1.53 4.07 -5.84
C HIS A 293 -0.65 4.88 -6.78
N THR A 294 -0.62 4.54 -8.06
CA THR A 294 0.15 5.25 -9.10
C THR A 294 -0.71 5.41 -10.35
N ALA A 295 -0.39 6.38 -11.20
CA ALA A 295 -1.07 6.54 -12.47
C ALA A 295 -0.93 5.27 -13.34
N PRO A 296 -1.99 4.88 -14.09
CA PRO A 296 -1.95 3.74 -14.99
C PRO A 296 -0.84 3.82 -16.05
N CYS A 297 -0.40 2.66 -16.54
CA CYS A 297 0.54 2.52 -17.65
C CYS A 297 -0.16 2.19 -18.98
N ASP A 298 -1.41 2.61 -19.16
CA ASP A 298 -2.28 2.32 -20.32
C ASP A 298 -1.97 3.17 -21.57
N GLY A 299 -0.83 3.85 -21.60
CA GLY A 299 -0.40 4.75 -22.67
C GLY A 299 -1.00 6.17 -22.61
N LYS A 300 -1.88 6.47 -21.66
CA LYS A 300 -2.41 7.83 -21.46
C LYS A 300 -1.55 8.66 -20.51
N LYS A 301 -1.81 9.97 -20.51
CA LYS A 301 -1.13 10.94 -19.65
C LYS A 301 -2.04 11.35 -18.49
N TYR A 302 -1.49 11.34 -17.28
CA TYR A 302 -2.18 11.67 -16.04
C TYR A 302 -1.48 12.80 -15.26
N PRO A 303 -1.21 13.98 -15.87
CA PRO A 303 -0.45 15.06 -15.23
C PRO A 303 -1.17 15.71 -14.03
N TYR A 304 -2.41 15.31 -13.77
CA TYR A 304 -3.23 15.76 -12.64
C TYR A 304 -3.20 14.81 -11.45
N TYR A 305 -2.69 13.58 -11.64
CA TYR A 305 -2.61 12.56 -10.60
C TYR A 305 -1.30 12.65 -9.81
N HIS A 306 -1.25 12.03 -8.64
CA HIS A 306 -0.09 12.05 -7.76
C HIS A 306 -0.02 10.73 -7.02
N TRP A 307 1.06 9.97 -7.22
CA TRP A 307 1.17 8.65 -6.64
C TRP A 307 1.38 8.73 -5.12
N HIS A 308 0.91 7.73 -4.38
CA HIS A 308 1.14 7.60 -2.94
C HIS A 308 1.06 6.14 -2.50
N TRP A 309 1.65 5.81 -1.36
CA TRP A 309 1.44 4.54 -0.67
C TRP A 309 0.43 4.72 0.45
N THR A 310 -0.42 3.71 0.63
CA THR A 310 -1.30 3.60 1.78
C THR A 310 -0.82 2.42 2.63
N ILE A 311 -0.59 2.64 3.92
CA ILE A 311 -0.35 1.61 4.93
C ILE A 311 -1.59 1.55 5.81
N LEU A 312 -2.20 0.37 5.89
CA LEU A 312 -3.48 0.14 6.53
C LEU A 312 -3.35 -0.93 7.63
N PRO A 313 -3.09 -0.52 8.89
CA PRO A 313 -3.08 -1.43 10.03
C PRO A 313 -4.45 -2.06 10.28
N LYS A 314 -4.48 -3.36 10.56
CA LYS A 314 -5.70 -4.13 10.88
C LYS A 314 -5.99 -4.07 12.37
N THR A 315 -6.43 -2.89 12.80
CA THR A 315 -6.81 -2.60 14.20
C THR A 315 -8.23 -3.04 14.56
N ALA A 316 -9.09 -3.21 13.56
CA ALA A 316 -10.43 -3.76 13.70
C ALA A 316 -10.82 -4.53 12.42
N ALA A 317 -11.74 -5.50 12.56
CA ALA A 317 -12.37 -6.15 11.43
C ALA A 317 -13.53 -5.28 10.91
N TRP A 318 -13.61 -5.11 9.59
CA TRP A 318 -14.77 -4.53 8.94
C TRP A 318 -15.96 -5.50 9.04
N ALA A 319 -17.15 -4.95 9.31
CA ALA A 319 -18.37 -5.73 9.48
C ALA A 319 -19.42 -5.28 8.45
N GLY A 320 -20.66 -5.74 8.61
CA GLY A 320 -21.73 -5.53 7.64
C GLY A 320 -22.02 -4.07 7.30
N PHE A 321 -21.74 -3.11 8.19
CA PHE A 321 -21.92 -1.69 7.88
C PHE A 321 -20.85 -1.20 6.90
N GLU A 322 -19.56 -1.40 7.23
CA GLU A 322 -18.46 -0.99 6.37
C GLU A 322 -18.52 -1.71 5.01
N MET A 323 -18.84 -3.01 5.01
CA MET A 323 -18.93 -3.81 3.79
C MET A 323 -20.18 -3.48 2.94
N GLY A 324 -21.34 -3.26 3.58
CA GLY A 324 -22.61 -3.06 2.89
C GLY A 324 -22.85 -1.62 2.45
N ALA A 325 -22.50 -0.64 3.29
CA ALA A 325 -22.66 0.78 2.99
C ALA A 325 -21.43 1.41 2.32
N GLN A 326 -20.29 0.70 2.30
CA GLN A 326 -19.00 1.23 1.81
C GLN A 326 -18.60 2.53 2.52
N MET A 327 -18.91 2.62 3.82
CA MET A 327 -18.53 3.72 4.69
C MET A 327 -17.72 3.19 5.85
N GLU A 328 -16.41 3.51 5.87
CA GLU A 328 -15.51 3.00 6.89
C GLU A 328 -15.69 3.73 8.23
N ILE A 329 -15.35 3.03 9.31
CA ILE A 329 -15.35 3.57 10.67
C ILE A 329 -13.93 3.50 11.24
N SER A 330 -13.32 4.66 11.48
CA SER A 330 -12.09 4.78 12.26
C SER A 330 -12.40 5.07 13.72
N THR A 331 -11.75 4.34 14.64
CA THR A 331 -11.99 4.43 16.08
C THR A 331 -11.14 5.51 16.77
N ILE A 332 -10.29 6.21 16.02
CA ILE A 332 -9.40 7.27 16.51
C ILE A 332 -9.38 8.45 15.53
N GLU A 333 -9.32 9.66 16.07
CA GLU A 333 -9.06 10.87 15.28
C GLU A 333 -7.67 10.79 14.62
N PRO A 334 -7.54 11.08 13.31
CA PRO A 334 -6.25 11.10 12.62
C PRO A 334 -5.19 11.99 13.29
N GLU A 335 -5.62 13.10 13.90
CA GLU A 335 -4.76 14.02 14.66
C GLU A 335 -4.13 13.32 15.87
N LYS A 336 -4.95 12.60 16.66
CA LYS A 336 -4.50 11.84 17.82
C LYS A 336 -3.65 10.64 17.43
N ALA A 337 -4.01 9.96 16.34
CA ALA A 337 -3.21 8.87 15.79
C ALA A 337 -1.81 9.37 15.40
N ALA A 338 -1.72 10.51 14.70
CA ALA A 338 -0.45 11.11 14.33
C ALA A 338 0.35 11.57 15.55
N GLU A 339 -0.29 12.20 16.54
CA GLU A 339 0.33 12.60 17.80
C GLU A 339 0.93 11.38 18.54
N TYR A 340 0.18 10.28 18.60
CA TYR A 340 0.63 9.04 19.23
C TYR A 340 1.84 8.44 18.50
N LEU A 341 1.76 8.30 17.17
CA LEU A 341 2.84 7.74 16.36
C LEU A 341 4.10 8.59 16.38
N LYS A 342 3.98 9.93 16.46
CA LYS A 342 5.13 10.84 16.62
C LYS A 342 5.97 10.53 17.86
N LYS A 343 5.33 10.08 18.95
CA LYS A 343 5.98 9.78 20.24
C LYS A 343 6.62 8.38 20.32
N GLN A 344 6.35 7.50 19.35
CA GLN A 344 6.98 6.17 19.24
C GLN A 344 8.33 6.29 18.55
#